data_AF-A0AB74M1Z4-F1
#
_entry.id   AF-A0AB74M1Z4-F1
#
_cell.length_a   1.000
_cell.length_b   1.000
_cell.length_c   1.000
_cell.angle_alpha   90.00
_cell.angle_beta   90.00
_cell.angle_gamma   90.00
#
_symmetry.space_group_name_H-M   'P 1'
#
loop_
_entity.id
_entity.type
_entity.pdbx_description
1 polymer ?
#
loop_
_entity_poly.entity_id
_entity_poly.type
_entity_poly.pdbx_seq_one_letter_code
_entity_poly.pdbx_strand_id
1 'polypeptide(L)'
;MTLRSETPPAPGNLDFGEAPDSENPTSAQLKADIDSGRTGDKASHGDVGAAPLGTCDEAGDTPPTPQRIKLARETEAASEQVRAAADVHGERSWVMPVFYSAIVAIPVVIGGALLLLR
;
A
#
# COMPACT_ATOMS: atom_id res chain seq x y z
N MET A 1 16.91 3.61 33.51
CA MET A 1 17.13 2.77 32.33
C MET A 1 16.19 3.24 31.23
N THR A 2 16.71 4.03 30.30
CA THR A 2 15.98 4.61 29.18
C THR A 2 15.99 3.60 28.03
N LEU A 3 14.93 2.81 27.91
CA LEU A 3 14.65 2.00 26.72
C LEU A 3 14.12 2.91 25.61
N ARG A 4 14.97 3.74 25.00
CA ARG A 4 14.63 4.43 23.75
C ARG A 4 15.19 3.61 22.60
N SER A 5 14.30 2.87 21.95
CA SER A 5 14.53 2.32 20.62
C SER A 5 14.55 3.52 19.67
N GLU A 6 15.75 4.07 19.42
CA GLU A 6 15.95 5.20 18.50
C GLU A 6 16.15 4.75 17.06
N THR A 7 15.95 3.46 16.77
CA THR A 7 15.86 3.00 15.39
C THR A 7 14.50 3.46 14.88
N PRO A 8 14.44 4.38 13.89
CA PRO A 8 13.18 4.70 13.24
C PRO A 8 12.56 3.39 12.75
N PRO A 9 11.23 3.23 12.83
CA PRO A 9 10.59 2.09 12.19
C PRO A 9 11.07 2.03 10.74
N ALA A 10 11.30 0.82 10.24
CA ALA A 10 11.71 0.64 8.85
C ALA A 10 10.77 1.46 7.95
N PRO A 11 11.31 2.15 6.94
CA PRO A 11 10.53 3.12 6.18
C PRO A 11 9.28 2.43 5.62
N GLY A 12 8.12 3.07 5.78
CA GLY A 12 6.81 2.44 5.52
C GLY A 12 6.54 2.06 4.06
N ASN A 13 7.54 2.19 3.19
CA ASN A 13 7.51 1.86 1.77
C ASN A 13 8.45 0.70 1.41
N LEU A 14 8.76 -0.18 2.37
CA LEU A 14 9.43 -1.44 2.04
C LEU A 14 8.57 -2.22 1.05
N ASP A 15 9.15 -2.52 -0.11
CA ASP A 15 8.56 -3.41 -1.09
C ASP A 15 8.77 -4.85 -0.64
N PHE A 16 7.68 -5.52 -0.27
CA PHE A 16 7.69 -6.92 0.14
C PHE A 16 7.61 -7.88 -1.07
N GLY A 17 7.49 -7.34 -2.28
CA GLY A 17 7.36 -8.08 -3.52
C GLY A 17 6.03 -8.83 -3.62
N GLU A 18 5.82 -9.48 -4.77
CA GLU A 18 4.72 -10.42 -4.94
C GLU A 18 5.18 -11.84 -4.57
N ALA A 19 4.34 -12.57 -3.85
CA ALA A 19 4.68 -13.93 -3.47
C ALA A 19 4.69 -14.85 -4.69
N PRO A 20 5.71 -15.71 -4.86
CA PRO A 20 5.78 -16.61 -6.00
C PRO A 20 4.60 -17.59 -6.02
N ASP A 21 4.24 -18.03 -7.21
CA ASP A 21 3.27 -19.11 -7.37
C ASP A 21 3.85 -20.44 -6.86
N SER A 22 3.00 -21.24 -6.22
CA SER A 22 3.34 -22.55 -5.66
C SER A 22 2.14 -23.47 -5.73
N GLU A 23 2.38 -24.76 -6.02
CA GLU A 23 1.32 -25.78 -5.98
C GLU A 23 0.77 -26.02 -4.57
N ASN A 24 1.58 -25.75 -3.55
CA ASN A 24 1.17 -25.82 -2.15
C ASN A 24 1.43 -24.46 -1.49
N PRO A 25 0.52 -23.50 -1.66
CA PRO A 25 0.74 -22.17 -1.14
C PRO A 25 0.58 -22.12 0.39
N THR A 26 1.28 -21.17 1.01
CA THR A 26 1.29 -20.99 2.47
C THR A 26 0.53 -19.75 2.91
N SER A 27 0.13 -19.68 4.18
CA SER A 27 -0.52 -18.50 4.77
C SER A 27 0.37 -17.26 4.68
N ALA A 28 1.69 -17.42 4.69
CA ALA A 28 2.65 -16.34 4.48
C ALA A 28 2.59 -15.76 3.06
N GLN A 29 2.38 -16.61 2.03
CA GLN A 29 2.22 -16.13 0.65
C GLN A 29 0.88 -15.39 0.47
N LEU A 30 -0.20 -15.88 1.08
CA LEU A 30 -1.48 -15.16 1.06
C LEU A 30 -1.38 -13.81 1.80
N LYS A 31 -0.67 -13.76 2.94
CA LYS A 31 -0.38 -12.50 3.64
C LYS A 31 0.41 -11.54 2.74
N ALA A 32 1.41 -12.02 2.02
CA ALA A 32 2.19 -11.21 1.10
C ALA A 32 1.33 -10.65 -0.06
N ASP A 33 0.39 -11.41 -0.60
CA ASP A 33 -0.57 -10.91 -1.60
C ASP A 33 -1.46 -9.79 -1.05
N ILE A 34 -1.89 -9.89 0.21
CA ILE A 34 -2.67 -8.84 0.89
C ILE A 34 -1.78 -7.61 1.16
N ASP A 35 -0.57 -7.83 1.67
CA ASP A 35 0.41 -6.79 1.98
C ASP A 35 0.88 -6.02 0.73
N SER A 36 0.96 -6.68 -0.43
CA SER A 36 1.29 -6.03 -1.71
C SER A 36 0.11 -5.24 -2.30
N GLY A 37 -1.08 -5.33 -1.72
CA GLY A 37 -2.30 -4.70 -2.21
C GLY A 37 -2.97 -5.45 -3.37
N ARG A 38 -2.54 -6.67 -3.69
CA ARG A 38 -3.09 -7.49 -4.78
C ARG A 38 -4.58 -7.80 -4.57
N THR A 39 -5.02 -7.96 -3.33
CA THR A 39 -6.42 -8.23 -3.00
C THR A 39 -7.30 -6.99 -2.98
N GLY A 40 -6.71 -5.79 -2.98
CA GLY A 40 -7.45 -4.52 -2.93
C GLY A 40 -8.16 -4.23 -1.60
N ASP A 41 -8.06 -5.12 -0.59
CA ASP A 41 -8.62 -4.90 0.74
C ASP A 41 -7.91 -3.77 1.51
N LYS A 42 -6.66 -3.51 1.13
CA LYS A 42 -5.83 -2.44 1.69
C LYS A 42 -4.82 -1.92 0.66
N ALA A 43 -4.30 -0.73 0.92
CA ALA A 43 -3.16 -0.18 0.18
C ALA A 43 -1.91 -1.03 0.39
N SER A 44 -1.00 -1.04 -0.58
CA SER A 44 0.26 -1.78 -0.52
C SER A 44 1.12 -1.33 0.66
N HIS A 45 1.16 -2.15 1.70
CA HIS A 45 1.91 -1.90 2.92
C HIS A 45 2.07 -3.19 3.73
N GLY A 46 3.31 -3.60 3.98
CA GLY A 46 3.59 -4.72 4.86
C GLY A 46 3.46 -4.33 6.32
N ASP A 47 2.46 -4.93 6.98
CA ASP A 47 2.24 -4.75 8.41
C ASP A 47 3.00 -5.83 9.19
N VAL A 48 4.10 -5.40 9.84
CA VAL A 48 4.94 -6.24 10.71
C VAL A 48 4.28 -6.47 12.08
N GLY A 49 3.39 -5.56 12.50
CA GLY A 49 2.64 -5.67 13.76
C GLY A 49 1.42 -6.59 13.65
N ALA A 50 0.95 -6.86 12.43
CA ALA A 50 -0.11 -7.84 12.20
C ALA A 50 0.34 -9.24 12.58
N ALA A 51 -0.52 -9.95 13.30
CA ALA A 51 -0.34 -11.37 13.56
C ALA A 51 -0.28 -12.15 12.23
N PRO A 52 0.46 -13.27 12.17
CA PRO A 52 0.42 -14.18 11.03
C PRO A 52 -1.01 -14.63 10.72
N LEU A 53 -1.33 -14.83 9.44
CA LEU A 53 -2.64 -15.35 9.04
C LEU A 53 -2.83 -16.78 9.57
N GLY A 54 -4.00 -17.05 10.13
CA GLY A 54 -4.37 -18.37 10.63
C GLY A 54 -3.91 -18.66 12.07
N THR A 55 -3.26 -17.74 12.79
CA THR A 55 -2.83 -17.97 14.19
C THR A 55 -3.99 -18.39 15.11
N CYS A 56 -5.18 -17.81 14.93
CA CYS A 56 -6.36 -18.22 15.70
C CYS A 56 -6.86 -19.62 15.30
N ASP A 57 -6.82 -19.95 14.00
CA ASP A 57 -7.24 -21.25 13.49
C ASP A 57 -6.29 -22.36 13.96
N GLU A 58 -4.98 -22.09 13.98
CA GLU A 58 -3.95 -22.95 14.57
C GLU A 58 -4.19 -23.16 16.08
N ALA A 59 -4.50 -22.09 16.82
CA ALA A 59 -4.82 -22.19 18.25
C ALA A 59 -6.11 -22.99 18.51
N GLY A 60 -7.02 -23.02 17.55
CA GLY A 60 -8.22 -23.86 17.55
C GLY A 60 -8.03 -25.28 17.01
N ASP A 61 -6.80 -25.70 16.70
CA ASP A 61 -6.47 -26.99 16.08
C ASP A 61 -7.14 -27.21 14.70
N THR A 62 -7.32 -26.13 13.96
CA THR A 62 -8.01 -26.08 12.65
C THR A 62 -7.25 -25.28 11.58
N PRO A 63 -5.92 -25.52 11.39
CA PRO A 63 -5.11 -24.71 10.48
C PRO A 63 -5.63 -24.73 9.03
N PRO A 64 -5.45 -23.63 8.27
CA PRO A 64 -5.88 -23.56 6.88
C PRO A 64 -5.09 -24.55 6.01
N THR A 65 -5.80 -25.30 5.16
CA THR A 65 -5.15 -26.22 4.22
C THR A 65 -4.57 -25.48 3.02
N PRO A 66 -3.52 -26.00 2.36
CA PRO A 66 -2.96 -25.39 1.15
C PRO A 66 -4.00 -25.17 0.04
N GLN A 67 -5.00 -26.04 -0.07
CA GLN A 67 -6.07 -25.91 -1.06
C GLN A 67 -6.99 -24.72 -0.78
N ARG A 68 -7.29 -24.46 0.50
CA ARG A 68 -8.06 -23.27 0.91
C ARG A 68 -7.27 -22.00 0.64
N ILE A 69 -5.97 -22.02 0.93
CA ILE A 69 -5.08 -20.89 0.66
C ILE A 69 -5.00 -20.64 -0.85
N LYS A 70 -4.85 -21.69 -1.66
CA LYS A 70 -4.83 -21.58 -3.13
C LYS A 70 -6.11 -20.95 -3.66
N LEU A 71 -7.26 -21.45 -3.20
CA LEU A 71 -8.56 -20.90 -3.57
C LEU A 71 -8.68 -19.41 -3.19
N ALA A 72 -8.24 -19.03 -1.99
CA ALA A 72 -8.23 -17.63 -1.57
C ALA A 72 -7.36 -16.77 -2.50
N ARG A 73 -6.10 -17.18 -2.78
CA ARG A 73 -5.20 -16.45 -3.70
C ARG A 73 -5.77 -16.31 -5.12
N GLU A 74 -6.56 -17.28 -5.59
CA GLU A 74 -7.21 -17.26 -6.90
C GLU A 74 -8.47 -16.39 -6.94
N THR A 75 -9.24 -16.34 -5.85
CA THR A 75 -10.58 -15.73 -5.83
C THR A 75 -10.61 -14.33 -5.22
N GLU A 76 -9.64 -14.00 -4.35
CA GLU A 76 -9.57 -12.72 -3.63
C GLU A 76 -8.72 -11.68 -4.38
N ALA A 77 -8.16 -12.02 -5.54
CA ALA A 77 -7.43 -11.06 -6.36
C ALA A 77 -8.38 -9.96 -6.87
N ALA A 78 -8.08 -8.70 -6.54
CA ALA A 78 -8.89 -7.57 -6.96
C ALA A 78 -8.69 -7.24 -8.44
N SER A 79 -9.76 -6.75 -9.06
CA SER A 79 -9.67 -6.09 -10.37
C SER A 79 -8.73 -4.89 -10.31
N GLU A 80 -8.16 -4.51 -11.45
CA GLU A 80 -7.31 -3.32 -11.56
C GLU A 80 -8.01 -2.04 -11.07
N GLN A 81 -9.31 -1.90 -11.32
CA GLN A 81 -10.09 -0.75 -10.86
C GLN A 81 -10.19 -0.69 -9.34
N VAL A 82 -10.38 -1.82 -8.68
CA VAL A 82 -10.45 -1.91 -7.22
C VAL A 82 -9.09 -1.61 -6.60
N ARG A 83 -8.01 -2.16 -7.16
CA ARG A 83 -6.63 -1.87 -6.72
C ARG A 83 -6.29 -0.39 -6.86
N ALA A 84 -6.64 0.23 -7.99
CA ALA A 84 -6.43 1.66 -8.21
C ALA A 84 -7.25 2.55 -7.25
N ALA A 85 -8.45 2.10 -6.85
CA ALA A 85 -9.26 2.82 -5.86
C ALA A 85 -8.72 2.68 -4.42
N ALA A 86 -8.10 1.55 -4.10
CA ALA A 86 -7.46 1.29 -2.81
C ALA A 86 -6.11 2.03 -2.65
N ASP A 87 -5.51 2.48 -3.75
CA ASP A 87 -4.26 3.24 -3.73
C ASP A 87 -4.49 4.71 -3.33
N VAL A 88 -4.41 4.95 -2.02
CA VAL A 88 -4.54 6.29 -1.41
C VAL A 88 -3.37 7.21 -1.81
N HIS A 89 -2.20 6.63 -2.13
CA HIS A 89 -1.00 7.38 -2.51
C HIS A 89 -0.85 7.53 -4.03
N GLY A 90 -1.81 7.01 -4.81
CA GLY A 90 -1.74 6.89 -6.25
C GLY A 90 -1.06 8.09 -6.88
N GLU A 91 0.03 7.82 -7.60
CA GLU A 91 0.98 8.78 -8.13
C GLU A 91 0.27 9.83 -8.97
N ARG A 92 -0.30 10.84 -8.32
CA ARG A 92 -0.95 11.94 -9.01
C ARG A 92 0.13 12.94 -9.35
N SER A 93 1.07 12.46 -10.17
CA SER A 93 2.27 13.16 -10.62
C SER A 93 1.95 14.47 -11.33
N TRP A 94 0.70 14.65 -11.79
CA TRP A 94 0.19 15.88 -12.37
C TRP A 94 -0.18 16.96 -11.34
N VAL A 95 -0.43 16.62 -10.08
CA VAL A 95 -0.83 17.58 -9.03
C VAL A 95 0.32 18.51 -8.68
N MET A 96 1.52 17.96 -8.48
CA MET A 96 2.70 18.75 -8.15
C MET A 96 3.05 19.81 -9.22
N PRO A 97 3.12 19.50 -10.53
CA PRO A 97 3.37 20.51 -11.55
C PRO A 97 2.23 21.52 -11.68
N VAL A 98 0.96 21.14 -11.49
CA VAL A 98 -0.17 22.10 -11.46
C VAL A 98 -0.07 23.02 -10.24
N PHE A 99 0.32 22.49 -9.09
CA PHE A 99 0.52 23.29 -7.89
C PHE A 99 1.69 24.29 -8.06
N TYR A 100 2.82 23.84 -8.61
CA TYR A 100 3.95 24.71 -8.92
C TYR A 100 3.60 25.77 -9.96
N SER A 101 2.84 25.42 -11.00
CA SER A 101 2.41 26.38 -12.01
C SER A 101 1.49 27.44 -11.41
N ALA A 102 0.59 27.06 -10.48
CA ALA A 102 -0.24 28.02 -9.75
C ALA A 102 0.58 28.96 -8.87
N ILE A 103 1.57 28.43 -8.13
CA ILE A 103 2.48 29.23 -7.28
C ILE A 103 3.24 30.28 -8.11
N VAL A 104 3.63 29.97 -9.34
CA VAL A 104 4.36 30.90 -10.21
C VAL A 104 3.44 31.85 -10.96
N ALA A 105 2.31 31.35 -11.49
CA ALA A 105 1.40 32.14 -12.31
C ALA A 105 0.70 33.25 -11.52
N ILE A 106 0.27 32.97 -10.28
CA ILE A 106 -0.48 33.93 -9.46
C ILE A 106 0.33 35.22 -9.19
N PRO A 107 1.58 35.16 -8.68
CA PRO A 107 2.41 36.35 -8.50
C PRO A 107 2.74 37.08 -9.79
N VAL A 108 2.98 36.37 -10.89
CA VAL A 108 3.29 36.98 -12.20
C VAL A 108 2.10 37.78 -12.71
N VAL A 109 0.89 37.23 -12.63
CA VAL A 109 -0.34 37.92 -13.03
C VAL A 109 -0.60 39.14 -12.15
N ILE A 110 -0.49 38.98 -10.83
CA ILE A 110 -0.70 40.09 -9.88
C ILE A 110 0.35 41.19 -10.09
N GLY A 111 1.64 40.83 -10.13
CA GLY A 111 2.73 41.78 -10.34
C GLY A 111 2.66 42.49 -11.69
N GLY A 112 2.35 41.75 -12.76
CA GLY A 112 2.13 42.30 -14.10
C GLY A 112 0.96 43.26 -14.15
N ALA A 113 -0.17 42.93 -13.53
CA ALA A 113 -1.32 43.82 -13.44
C ALA A 113 -1.01 45.11 -12.67
N LEU A 114 -0.31 45.00 -11.53
CA LEU A 114 0.13 46.16 -10.74
C LEU A 114 1.10 47.06 -11.51
N LEU A 115 1.98 46.49 -12.34
CA LEU A 115 2.88 47.24 -13.21
C LEU A 115 2.13 47.95 -14.35
N LEU A 116 1.11 47.31 -14.94
CA LEU A 116 0.30 47.88 -16.03
C LEU A 116 -0.68 48.95 -15.55
N LEU A 117 -1.09 48.90 -14.27
CA LEU A 117 -2.01 49.86 -13.64
C LEU A 117 -1.31 51.04 -12.96
N ARG A 118 0.03 51.07 -12.96
CA ARG A 118 0.86 52.13 -12.40
C ARG A 118 1.25 53.15 -13.47
#